data_AF-A0AAV1KDB3-F1
#
_entry.id   AF-A0AAV1KDB3-F1
#
_cell.length_a   1.000
_cell.length_b   1.000
_cell.length_c   1.000
_cell.angle_alpha   90.00
_cell.angle_beta   90.00
_cell.angle_gamma   90.00
#
_symmetry.space_group_name_H-M   'P 1'
#
loop_
_entity.id
_entity.type
_entity.pdbx_description
1 polymer ?
#
loop_
_entity_poly.entity_id
_entity_poly.type
_entity_poly.pdbx_seq_one_letter_code
_entity_poly.pdbx_strand_id
1 'polypeptide(L)'
;MHNEQMDENPKHNICFGTKPLQLYDTIENGQVKGFNEEVLKMLVQLYLNAPEERDHEMKPFLGKEEQIIADIEDDEKRRWLESRYKHLVSNRPKHYLMPEIYLWERIYKIKHNTRFFEAKRRFFERDINPFKRRLDEHLPPYIPKVLRPYPRCRKKFENTYYPKV
;
A
#
# COMPACT_ATOMS: atom_id res chain seq x y z
N MET A 1 -9.74 -5.47 14.67
CA MET A 1 -8.62 -6.07 15.42
C MET A 1 -8.37 -7.44 14.80
N HIS A 2 -7.12 -7.82 14.53
CA HIS A 2 -6.82 -9.08 13.85
C HIS A 2 -6.83 -10.22 14.87
N ASN A 3 -7.60 -11.28 14.59
CA ASN A 3 -8.10 -12.26 15.58
C ASN A 3 -7.05 -13.17 16.25
N GLU A 4 -5.82 -13.27 15.74
CA GLU A 4 -4.89 -14.32 16.18
C GLU A 4 -4.13 -13.98 17.48
N GLN A 5 -4.10 -12.70 17.89
CA GLN A 5 -3.37 -12.25 19.08
C GLN A 5 -4.23 -11.46 20.08
N MET A 6 -5.56 -11.48 19.92
CA MET A 6 -6.45 -10.73 20.81
C MET A 6 -6.44 -11.25 22.24
N ASP A 7 -6.37 -12.57 22.42
CA ASP A 7 -6.38 -13.20 23.74
C ASP A 7 -5.03 -13.11 24.47
N GLU A 8 -3.94 -12.87 23.73
CA GLU A 8 -2.58 -12.79 24.27
C GLU A 8 -2.15 -11.37 24.64
N ASN A 9 -2.75 -10.34 24.02
CA ASN A 9 -2.34 -8.95 24.24
C ASN A 9 -3.05 -8.34 25.48
N PRO A 10 -2.33 -8.04 26.57
CA PRO A 10 -2.94 -7.48 27.79
C PRO A 10 -3.37 -6.01 27.63
N LYS A 11 -2.99 -5.34 26.53
CA LYS A 11 -3.24 -3.90 26.33
C LYS A 11 -4.65 -3.65 25.79
N HIS A 12 -5.33 -2.68 26.38
CA HIS A 12 -6.63 -2.20 25.94
C HIS A 12 -6.60 -0.68 25.73
N ASN A 13 -7.47 -0.18 24.86
CA ASN A 13 -7.62 1.25 24.66
C ASN A 13 -8.35 1.86 25.87
N ILE A 14 -7.84 2.99 26.36
CA ILE A 14 -8.46 3.74 27.47
C ILE A 14 -9.16 4.95 26.87
N CYS A 15 -10.42 5.15 27.24
CA CYS A 15 -11.20 6.32 26.87
C CYS A 15 -11.58 7.07 28.15
N PHE A 16 -11.15 8.33 28.25
CA PHE A 16 -11.53 9.23 29.33
C PHE A 16 -12.71 10.09 28.88
N GLY A 17 -13.73 10.18 29.72
CA GLY A 17 -14.92 10.99 29.44
C GLY A 17 -15.37 11.74 30.68
N THR A 18 -16.01 12.89 30.48
CA THR A 18 -16.63 13.69 31.52
C THR A 18 -18.15 13.57 31.45
N LYS A 19 -18.85 13.92 32.53
CA LYS A 19 -20.31 14.09 32.49
C LYS A 19 -20.66 15.31 31.61
N PRO A 20 -21.88 15.38 31.05
CA PRO A 20 -22.32 16.57 30.33
C PRO A 20 -22.19 17.83 31.21
N LEU A 21 -21.50 18.84 30.69
CA LEU A 21 -21.29 20.13 31.35
C LEU A 21 -21.89 21.24 30.49
N GLN A 22 -22.64 22.14 31.11
CA GLN A 22 -23.29 23.25 30.43
C GLN A 22 -22.35 24.47 30.41
N LEU A 23 -22.18 25.06 29.21
CA LEU A 23 -21.32 26.23 29.01
C LEU A 23 -22.01 27.55 29.40
N TYR A 24 -23.31 27.64 29.15
CA TYR A 24 -24.15 28.76 29.52
C TYR A 24 -25.62 28.31 29.66
N ASP A 25 -26.40 29.06 30.43
CA ASP A 25 -27.81 28.72 30.68
C ASP A 25 -28.70 29.19 29.52
N THR A 26 -28.69 30.50 29.25
CA THR A 26 -29.53 31.15 28.25
C THR A 26 -28.83 32.36 27.63
N ILE A 27 -29.32 32.79 26.46
CA ILE A 27 -28.89 34.02 25.80
C ILE A 27 -30.12 34.91 25.65
N GLU A 28 -30.14 36.05 26.33
CA GLU A 28 -31.24 37.01 26.29
C GLU A 28 -30.70 38.39 25.91
N ASN A 29 -31.33 39.05 24.93
CA ASN A 29 -30.95 40.39 24.46
C ASN A 29 -29.47 40.54 24.10
N GLY A 30 -28.84 39.48 23.58
CA GLY A 30 -27.42 39.45 23.20
C GLY A 30 -26.45 39.31 24.39
N GLN A 31 -26.94 39.10 25.61
CA GLN A 31 -26.12 38.81 26.78
C GLN A 31 -26.22 37.33 27.17
N VAL A 32 -25.07 36.73 27.48
CA VAL A 32 -24.98 35.34 27.94
C VAL A 32 -25.21 35.32 29.45
N LYS A 33 -26.20 34.55 29.91
CA LYS A 33 -26.47 34.34 31.35
C LYS A 33 -25.93 32.98 31.79
N GLY A 34 -25.39 32.93 33.01
CA GLY A 34 -24.89 31.69 33.62
C GLY A 34 -23.66 31.11 32.91
N PHE A 35 -22.74 31.97 32.45
CA PHE A 35 -21.54 31.51 31.76
C PHE A 35 -20.60 30.74 32.70
N ASN A 36 -20.21 29.53 32.29
CA ASN A 36 -19.34 28.65 33.05
C ASN A 36 -17.89 28.73 32.54
N GLU A 37 -17.07 29.54 33.23
CA GLU A 37 -15.66 29.74 32.89
C GLU A 37 -14.82 28.46 32.98
N GLU A 38 -15.19 27.52 33.85
CA GLU A 38 -14.43 26.27 34.05
C GLU A 38 -14.51 25.35 32.82
N VAL A 39 -15.68 25.31 32.17
CA VAL A 39 -15.86 24.56 30.91
C VAL A 39 -15.02 25.19 29.79
N LEU A 40 -14.97 26.54 29.74
CA LEU A 40 -14.13 27.23 28.77
C LEU A 40 -12.65 26.94 29.00
N LYS A 41 -12.17 27.01 30.25
CA LYS A 41 -10.77 26.68 30.60
C LYS A 41 -10.41 25.26 30.18
N MET A 42 -11.30 24.29 30.46
CA MET A 42 -11.10 22.90 30.05
C MET A 42 -10.98 22.75 28.53
N LEU A 43 -11.84 23.43 27.76
CA LEU A 43 -11.75 23.43 26.30
C LEU A 43 -10.42 24.03 25.82
N VAL A 44 -10.03 25.18 26.37
CA VAL A 44 -8.77 25.85 26.01
C VAL A 44 -7.57 24.95 26.31
N GLN A 45 -7.55 24.27 27.46
CA GLN A 45 -6.49 23.31 27.81
C GLN A 45 -6.37 22.19 26.77
N LEU A 46 -7.50 21.64 26.29
CA LEU A 46 -7.49 20.62 25.24
C LEU A 46 -6.90 21.13 23.93
N TYR A 47 -7.13 22.39 23.56
CA TYR A 47 -6.53 23.02 22.39
C TYR A 47 -5.06 23.41 22.58
N LEU A 48 -4.63 23.64 23.81
CA LEU A 48 -3.24 23.96 24.15
C LEU A 48 -2.33 22.73 24.22
N ASN A 49 -2.88 21.51 24.16
CA ASN A 49 -2.09 20.29 24.15
C ASN A 49 -1.18 20.24 22.92
N ALA A 50 0.12 20.46 23.13
CA ALA A 50 1.14 20.31 22.12
C ALA A 50 1.64 18.86 22.08
N PRO A 51 1.99 18.32 20.90
CA PRO A 51 2.63 17.02 20.82
C PRO A 51 4.02 17.08 21.47
N GLU A 52 4.32 16.10 22.31
CA GLU A 52 5.68 15.91 22.83
C GLU A 52 6.57 15.17 21.82
N GLU A 53 7.84 15.54 21.80
CA GLU A 53 8.86 14.81 21.04
C GLU A 53 8.99 13.40 21.63
N ARG A 54 8.89 12.39 20.77
CA ARG A 54 8.93 11.00 21.19
C ARG A 54 10.37 10.51 21.16
N ASP A 55 10.78 9.78 22.20
CA ASP A 55 12.12 9.20 22.34
C ASP A 55 12.42 8.05 21.34
N HIS A 56 11.45 7.65 20.51
CA HIS A 56 11.61 6.52 19.59
C HIS A 56 11.29 6.90 18.14
N GLU A 57 11.98 6.22 17.23
CA GLU A 57 11.82 6.40 15.79
C GLU A 57 10.42 5.99 15.34
N MET A 58 9.61 6.98 14.93
CA MET A 58 8.25 6.76 14.42
C MET A 58 8.21 6.12 13.03
N LYS A 59 9.37 6.00 12.37
CA LYS A 59 9.53 5.57 10.98
C LYS A 59 10.58 4.46 10.84
N PRO A 60 10.49 3.37 11.62
CA PRO A 60 11.58 2.38 11.72
C PRO A 60 11.84 1.61 10.41
N PHE A 61 10.91 1.65 9.46
CA PHE A 61 11.02 0.95 8.18
C PHE A 61 11.54 1.84 7.04
N LEU A 62 11.74 3.14 7.28
CA LEU A 62 12.32 4.05 6.30
C LEU A 62 13.85 4.02 6.41
N GLY A 63 14.55 4.26 5.30
CA GLY A 63 16.00 4.40 5.32
C GLY A 63 16.42 5.62 6.12
N LYS A 64 17.61 5.58 6.74
CA LYS A 64 18.16 6.73 7.47
C LYS A 64 18.52 7.89 6.54
N GLU A 65 19.02 7.55 5.35
CA GLU A 65 19.51 8.51 4.34
C GLU A 65 18.43 8.89 3.33
N GLU A 66 17.76 7.90 2.73
CA GLU A 66 16.64 8.11 1.78
C GLU A 66 15.30 7.87 2.51
N GLN A 67 14.67 8.92 3.05
CA GLN A 67 13.35 8.80 3.70
C GLN A 67 12.19 9.08 2.73
N ILE A 68 12.39 10.03 1.83
CA ILE A 68 11.39 10.50 0.87
C ILE A 68 11.92 10.23 -0.54
N ILE A 69 11.00 10.06 -1.50
CA ILE A 69 11.34 9.92 -2.92
C ILE A 69 12.22 11.08 -3.42
N ALA A 70 12.06 12.29 -2.86
CA ALA A 70 12.85 13.46 -3.19
C ALA A 70 14.34 13.33 -2.80
N ASP A 71 14.66 12.54 -1.78
CA ASP A 71 16.02 12.37 -1.27
C ASP A 71 16.87 11.48 -2.18
N ILE A 72 16.23 10.69 -3.05
CA ILE A 72 16.91 9.80 -4.00
C ILE A 72 17.64 10.64 -5.04
N GLU A 73 18.96 10.55 -5.12
CA GLU A 73 19.77 11.33 -6.09
C GLU A 73 19.49 10.97 -7.56
N ASP A 74 19.24 9.69 -7.85
CA ASP A 74 18.98 9.19 -9.22
C ASP A 74 17.57 9.58 -9.70
N ASP A 75 17.52 10.54 -10.63
CA ASP A 75 16.31 11.02 -11.30
C ASP A 75 15.50 9.91 -12.01
N GLU A 76 16.17 8.93 -12.64
CA GLU A 76 15.49 7.83 -13.32
C GLU A 76 14.81 6.91 -12.31
N LYS A 77 15.53 6.55 -11.24
CA LYS A 77 14.98 5.78 -10.10
C LYS A 77 13.80 6.51 -9.48
N ARG A 78 13.91 7.84 -9.27
CA ARG A 78 12.87 8.68 -8.69
C ARG A 78 11.58 8.64 -9.51
N ARG A 79 11.67 8.94 -10.82
CA ARG A 79 10.52 8.93 -11.73
C ARG A 79 9.89 7.55 -11.84
N TRP A 80 10.71 6.51 -11.89
CA TRP A 80 10.25 5.13 -11.99
C TRP A 80 9.45 4.72 -10.73
N LEU A 81 9.98 4.99 -9.54
CA LEU A 81 9.33 4.66 -8.27
C LEU A 81 8.00 5.39 -8.11
N GLU A 82 7.98 6.69 -8.40
CA GLU A 82 6.77 7.51 -8.30
C GLU A 82 5.67 7.00 -9.26
N SER A 83 6.03 6.74 -10.51
CA SER A 83 5.11 6.19 -11.51
C SER A 83 4.56 4.82 -11.09
N ARG A 84 5.43 3.92 -10.61
CA ARG A 84 5.03 2.58 -10.20
C ARG A 84 4.13 2.60 -8.96
N TYR A 85 4.46 3.42 -7.97
CA TYR A 85 3.64 3.63 -6.78
C TYR A 85 2.24 4.13 -7.16
N LYS A 86 2.15 5.20 -7.96
CA LYS A 86 0.88 5.75 -8.43
C LYS A 86 0.05 4.71 -9.18
N HIS A 87 0.68 3.87 -10.00
CA HIS A 87 0.01 2.78 -10.68
C HIS A 87 -0.59 1.77 -9.69
N LEU A 88 0.17 1.35 -8.68
CA LEU A 88 -0.30 0.38 -7.67
C LEU A 88 -1.49 0.90 -6.85
N VAL A 89 -1.46 2.17 -6.44
CA VAL A 89 -2.52 2.76 -5.61
C VAL A 89 -3.72 3.27 -6.42
N SER A 90 -3.65 3.22 -7.75
CA SER A 90 -4.72 3.71 -8.62
C SER A 90 -6.01 2.87 -8.61
N ASN A 91 -6.06 1.77 -7.85
CA ASN A 91 -7.18 0.83 -7.75
C ASN A 91 -7.76 0.39 -9.12
N ARG A 92 -6.92 0.40 -10.16
CA ARG A 92 -7.33 0.03 -11.52
C ARG A 92 -7.63 -1.46 -11.59
N PRO A 93 -8.68 -1.88 -12.32
CA PRO A 93 -8.94 -3.28 -12.59
C PRO A 93 -7.72 -3.96 -13.20
N LYS A 94 -7.41 -5.17 -12.75
CA LYS A 94 -6.32 -5.96 -13.30
C LYS A 94 -6.64 -6.32 -14.75
N HIS A 95 -5.69 -6.11 -15.67
CA HIS A 95 -5.85 -6.50 -17.08
C HIS A 95 -5.93 -8.03 -17.26
N TYR A 96 -5.28 -8.80 -16.37
CA TYR A 96 -5.29 -10.26 -16.44
C TYR A 96 -6.49 -10.81 -15.69
N LEU A 97 -7.27 -11.65 -16.38
CA LEU A 97 -8.32 -12.45 -15.78
C LEU A 97 -7.74 -13.49 -14.82
N MET A 98 -8.59 -13.94 -13.90
CA MET A 98 -8.24 -15.05 -13.03
C MET A 98 -7.95 -16.30 -13.88
N PRO A 99 -6.90 -17.08 -13.56
CA PRO A 99 -6.60 -18.31 -14.29
C PRO A 99 -7.72 -19.33 -14.10
N GLU A 100 -8.36 -19.74 -15.19
CA GLU A 100 -9.43 -20.74 -15.20
C GLU A 100 -8.99 -22.00 -15.95
N ILE A 101 -9.52 -23.16 -15.54
CA ILE A 101 -9.33 -24.45 -16.20
C ILE A 101 -10.67 -24.90 -16.75
N TYR A 102 -10.76 -25.06 -18.07
CA TYR A 102 -12.01 -25.54 -18.67
C TYR A 102 -12.26 -27.00 -18.31
N LEU A 103 -13.52 -27.41 -18.24
CA LEU A 103 -13.91 -28.77 -17.84
C LEU A 103 -13.26 -29.84 -18.74
N TRP A 104 -13.20 -29.60 -20.05
CA TRP A 104 -12.56 -30.51 -20.99
C TRP A 104 -11.03 -30.57 -20.79
N GLU A 105 -10.37 -29.45 -20.45
CA GLU A 105 -8.93 -29.45 -20.12
C GLU A 105 -8.69 -30.31 -18.88
N ARG A 106 -9.54 -30.17 -17.87
CA ARG A 106 -9.47 -30.99 -16.65
C ARG A 106 -9.63 -32.48 -16.95
N ILE A 107 -10.57 -32.87 -17.81
CA ILE A 107 -10.81 -34.27 -18.16
C ILE A 107 -9.67 -34.82 -19.02
N TYR A 108 -9.40 -34.19 -20.17
CA TYR A 108 -8.49 -34.76 -21.17
C TYR A 108 -7.01 -34.46 -20.92
N LYS A 109 -6.67 -33.31 -20.32
CA LYS A 109 -5.26 -32.93 -20.10
C LYS A 109 -4.76 -33.29 -18.71
N ILE A 110 -5.58 -33.10 -17.67
CA ILE A 110 -5.17 -33.35 -16.28
C ILE A 110 -5.47 -34.79 -15.86
N LYS A 111 -6.74 -35.24 -15.97
CA LYS A 111 -7.16 -36.55 -15.45
C LYS A 111 -6.67 -37.72 -16.32
N HIS A 112 -6.82 -37.62 -17.63
CA HIS A 112 -6.54 -38.73 -18.55
C HIS A 112 -5.31 -38.53 -19.44
N ASN A 113 -4.76 -37.31 -19.52
CA ASN A 113 -3.60 -36.94 -20.34
C ASN A 113 -3.63 -37.51 -21.79
N THR A 114 -4.81 -37.52 -22.41
CA THR A 114 -5.01 -38.14 -23.75
C THR A 114 -4.54 -37.24 -24.90
N ARG A 115 -4.15 -36.00 -24.62
CA ARG A 115 -3.75 -34.98 -25.62
C ARG A 115 -2.26 -34.65 -25.56
N PHE A 116 -1.41 -35.67 -25.49
CA PHE A 116 0.05 -35.53 -25.36
C PHE A 116 0.74 -34.88 -26.57
N PHE A 117 0.08 -34.88 -27.74
CA PHE A 117 0.59 -34.27 -28.97
C PHE A 117 0.40 -32.74 -29.03
N GLU A 118 -0.43 -32.16 -28.14
CA GLU A 118 -0.60 -30.71 -28.06
C GLU A 118 0.60 -30.06 -27.34
N ALA A 119 1.00 -28.86 -27.80
CA ALA A 119 2.01 -28.08 -27.11
C ALA A 119 1.52 -27.63 -25.72
N LYS A 120 2.34 -27.84 -24.68
CA LYS A 120 2.08 -27.38 -23.31
C LYS A 120 2.10 -25.85 -23.25
N ARG A 121 0.94 -25.22 -23.03
CA ARG A 121 0.79 -23.75 -23.02
C ARG A 121 0.20 -23.23 -21.73
N ARG A 122 -0.62 -24.05 -21.05
CA ARG A 122 -1.36 -23.62 -19.86
C ARG A 122 -0.47 -23.67 -18.63
N PHE A 123 -0.82 -22.87 -17.62
CA PHE A 123 -0.03 -22.74 -16.39
C PHE A 123 0.09 -24.09 -15.65
N PHE A 124 -0.99 -24.88 -15.61
CA PHE A 124 -1.02 -26.20 -14.98
C PHE A 124 -0.26 -27.29 -15.76
N GLU A 125 0.08 -27.05 -17.04
CA GLU A 125 0.91 -27.96 -17.84
C GLU A 125 2.41 -27.66 -17.69
N ARG A 126 2.75 -26.47 -17.17
CA ARG A 126 4.11 -25.93 -17.07
C ARG A 126 4.60 -25.84 -15.62
N ASP A 127 3.85 -26.40 -14.66
CA ASP A 127 4.11 -26.30 -13.23
C ASP A 127 4.25 -24.85 -12.71
N ILE A 128 3.54 -23.91 -13.37
CA ILE A 128 3.53 -22.50 -12.99
C ILE A 128 2.31 -22.25 -12.11
N ASN A 129 2.52 -21.76 -10.89
CA ASN A 129 1.43 -21.29 -10.04
C ASN A 129 1.13 -19.81 -10.35
N PRO A 130 0.00 -19.50 -11.01
CA PRO A 130 -0.31 -18.13 -11.40
C PRO A 130 -0.64 -17.20 -10.22
N PHE A 131 -0.97 -17.76 -9.05
CA PHE A 131 -1.28 -16.99 -7.83
C PHE A 131 -0.02 -16.56 -7.06
N LYS A 132 1.14 -17.13 -7.38
CA LYS A 132 2.43 -16.79 -6.74
C LYS A 132 3.21 -15.70 -7.50
N ARG A 133 2.58 -15.03 -8.48
CA ARG A 133 3.24 -14.03 -9.31
C ARG A 133 3.68 -12.82 -8.47
N ARG A 134 4.95 -12.47 -8.57
CA ARG A 134 5.51 -11.29 -7.90
C ARG A 134 5.39 -10.03 -8.76
N LEU A 135 5.54 -8.87 -8.12
CA LEU A 135 5.38 -7.57 -8.77
C LEU A 135 6.48 -7.29 -9.81
N ASP A 136 7.67 -7.84 -9.61
CA ASP A 136 8.87 -7.75 -10.45
C ASP A 136 8.88 -8.78 -11.59
N GLU A 137 8.00 -9.78 -11.54
CA GLU A 137 7.84 -10.81 -12.57
C GLU A 137 7.01 -10.30 -13.76
N HIS A 138 7.57 -9.31 -14.45
CA HIS A 138 7.10 -8.82 -15.75
C HIS A 138 8.27 -8.48 -16.66
N LEU A 139 7.97 -8.43 -17.96
CA LEU A 139 8.94 -7.92 -18.93
C LEU A 139 9.14 -6.42 -18.67
N PRO A 140 10.39 -5.93 -18.50
CA PRO A 140 10.63 -4.51 -18.35
C PRO A 140 10.21 -3.71 -19.59
N PRO A 141 10.02 -2.38 -19.46
CA PRO A 141 9.67 -1.53 -20.59
C PRO A 141 10.70 -1.63 -21.73
N TYR A 142 10.21 -1.78 -22.95
CA TYR A 142 11.04 -1.91 -24.14
C TYR A 142 11.52 -0.54 -24.63
N ILE A 143 12.82 -0.39 -24.83
CA ILE A 143 13.41 0.82 -25.43
C ILE A 143 13.34 0.69 -26.96
N PRO A 144 12.69 1.59 -27.70
CA PRO A 144 12.71 1.59 -29.17
C PRO A 144 14.13 1.57 -29.74
N LYS A 145 14.38 0.82 -30.82
CA LYS A 145 15.74 0.66 -31.42
C LYS A 145 16.45 1.99 -31.70
N VAL A 146 15.70 3.03 -32.03
CA VAL A 146 16.22 4.37 -32.37
C VAL A 146 16.82 5.07 -31.16
N LEU A 147 16.24 4.88 -29.96
CA LEU A 147 16.64 5.54 -28.72
C LEU A 147 17.77 4.81 -27.97
N ARG A 148 18.27 3.70 -28.51
CA ARG A 148 19.27 2.87 -27.82
C ARG A 148 20.69 3.36 -28.07
N PRO A 149 21.57 3.26 -27.06
CA PRO A 149 23.00 3.46 -27.27
C PRO A 149 23.56 2.40 -28.22
N TYR A 150 24.64 2.74 -28.93
CA TYR A 150 25.35 1.78 -29.77
C TYR A 150 26.21 0.83 -28.92
N PRO A 151 26.24 -0.48 -29.20
CA PRO A 151 25.46 -1.18 -30.22
C PRO A 151 24.01 -1.42 -29.79
N ARG A 152 23.07 -1.08 -30.69
CA ARG A 152 21.60 -1.06 -30.45
C ARG A 152 20.99 -2.42 -30.05
N CYS A 153 21.76 -3.50 -30.11
CA CYS A 153 21.33 -4.85 -29.73
C CYS A 153 21.44 -5.15 -28.24
N ARG A 154 22.28 -4.42 -27.48
CA ARG A 154 22.61 -4.74 -26.08
C ARG A 154 21.55 -4.28 -25.09
N LYS A 155 21.27 -2.97 -25.02
CA LYS A 155 20.30 -2.40 -24.06
C LYS A 155 18.89 -2.34 -24.67
N LYS A 156 18.15 -3.46 -24.63
CA LYS A 156 16.80 -3.55 -25.20
C LYS A 156 15.69 -3.02 -24.28
N PHE A 157 15.96 -2.99 -22.98
CA PHE A 157 14.97 -2.72 -21.95
C PHE A 157 15.45 -1.61 -21.01
N GLU A 158 14.48 -0.88 -20.45
CA GLU A 158 14.72 0.12 -19.41
C GLU A 158 15.13 -0.55 -18.10
N ASN A 159 15.84 0.21 -17.27
CA ASN A 159 16.22 -0.24 -15.94
C ASN A 159 14.97 -0.30 -15.05
N THR A 160 14.88 -1.34 -14.21
CA THR A 160 13.84 -1.46 -13.17
C THR A 160 14.51 -1.40 -11.81
N TYR A 161 13.88 -0.70 -10.87
CA TYR A 161 14.46 -0.42 -9.55
C TYR A 161 13.71 -1.16 -8.43
N TYR A 162 13.29 -2.39 -8.70
CA TYR A 162 12.71 -3.24 -7.65
C TYR A 162 13.77 -3.55 -6.58
N PRO A 163 13.39 -3.54 -5.29
CA PRO A 163 14.28 -3.97 -4.22
C PRO A 163 14.64 -5.44 -4.41
N LYS A 164 15.93 -5.76 -4.26
CA LYS A 164 16.38 -7.15 -4.21
C LYS A 164 16.10 -7.67 -2.80
N VAL A 165 15.06 -8.48 -2.67
CA VAL A 165 14.72 -9.21 -1.43
C VAL A 165 15.55 -10.47 -1.35
#